data_AF-Q4LBP7-F1
#
_entry.id   AF-Q4LBP7-F1
#
_cell.length_a   1.000
_cell.length_b   1.000
_cell.length_c   1.000
_cell.angle_alpha   90.00
_cell.angle_beta   90.00
_cell.angle_gamma   90.00
#
_symmetry.space_group_name_H-M   'P 1'
#
loop_
_entity.id
_entity.type
_entity.pdbx_description
1 polymer ?
#
loop_
_entity_poly.entity_id
_entity_poly.type
_entity_poly.pdbx_seq_one_letter_code
_entity_poly.pdbx_strand_id
1 'polypeptide(L)'
;MADNFQLNLGSLRSSVNLTLHTHHASRLWFGRQRTEGKPGMIGLSGFANILNRIKRGCEQDDPYSDWFLILIEEKIEASEQEMKDIDARLDEVMASLPPMLSIGQNLSVQPVTLPLFLSTPLAFKAVFLLTAYDELVRRILLASHVGLIDNNAKGQWLDEGAAILRRLFGLSQRWKFSGASRDDFAAKNARSEQAREMYASFGEIPQDILEGTRKSSFAPSPSSASNAAVSEDGDDNGFEETITLGQPHPNKSEPESAE
;
A
#
# COMPACT_ATOMS: atom_id res chain seq x y z
N MET A 1 2.41 -14.65 52.04
CA MET A 1 2.02 -15.55 50.95
C MET A 1 1.77 -14.66 49.75
N ALA A 2 2.56 -14.78 48.68
CA ALA A 2 2.40 -13.95 47.50
C ALA A 2 1.36 -14.61 46.60
N ASP A 3 0.27 -13.88 46.30
CA ASP A 3 -0.78 -14.33 45.40
C ASP A 3 -0.21 -14.54 44.00
N ASN A 4 -0.43 -15.74 43.48
CA ASN A 4 0.00 -16.18 42.17
C ASN A 4 -1.05 -15.73 41.14
N PHE A 5 -1.00 -14.48 40.71
CA PHE A 5 -1.89 -13.95 39.67
C PHE A 5 -1.48 -14.52 38.30
N GLN A 6 -2.22 -15.52 37.80
CA GLN A 6 -2.15 -15.93 36.40
C GLN A 6 -2.82 -14.87 35.51
N LEU A 7 -2.01 -14.00 34.91
CA LEU A 7 -2.44 -13.03 33.91
C LEU A 7 -2.58 -13.70 32.54
N ASN A 8 -3.79 -14.14 32.20
CA ASN A 8 -4.14 -14.60 30.86
C ASN A 8 -4.43 -13.40 29.94
N LEU A 9 -3.39 -12.68 29.53
CA LEU A 9 -3.49 -11.57 28.59
C LEU A 9 -3.58 -12.11 27.15
N GLY A 10 -4.62 -11.71 26.41
CA GLY A 10 -4.78 -12.02 24.98
C GLY A 10 -3.92 -11.15 24.06
N SER A 11 -3.89 -11.46 22.77
CA SER A 11 -3.16 -10.67 21.77
C SER A 11 -3.76 -9.28 21.60
N LEU A 12 -2.92 -8.24 21.51
CA LEU A 12 -3.38 -6.90 21.14
C LEU A 12 -3.97 -6.91 19.72
N ARG A 13 -5.17 -6.33 19.59
CA ARG A 13 -5.87 -6.12 18.32
C ARG A 13 -6.33 -4.67 18.28
N SER A 14 -6.12 -4.01 17.15
CA SER A 14 -6.62 -2.66 16.89
C SER A 14 -7.48 -2.70 15.64
N SER A 15 -8.69 -2.14 15.70
CA SER A 15 -9.44 -1.82 14.49
C SER A 15 -8.87 -0.52 13.91
N VAL A 16 -8.31 -0.60 12.71
CA VAL A 16 -7.77 0.56 12.01
C VAL A 16 -8.66 0.84 10.81
N ASN A 17 -9.12 2.08 10.66
CA ASN A 17 -9.95 2.52 9.54
C ASN A 17 -9.23 3.61 8.76
N LEU A 18 -9.29 3.53 7.43
CA LEU A 18 -8.79 4.53 6.50
C LEU A 18 -9.97 5.31 5.92
N THR A 19 -9.94 6.64 6.07
CA THR A 19 -10.91 7.54 5.45
C THR A 19 -10.25 8.27 4.29
N LEU A 20 -10.82 8.15 3.09
CA LEU A 20 -10.36 8.83 1.88
C LEU A 20 -11.40 9.84 1.43
N HIS A 21 -10.95 11.07 1.15
CA HIS A 21 -11.81 12.16 0.73
C HIS A 21 -11.84 12.36 -0.78
N THR A 22 -10.86 11.86 -1.53
CA THR A 22 -10.75 12.13 -2.96
C THR A 22 -10.92 10.88 -3.81
N HIS A 23 -11.61 11.02 -4.95
CA HIS A 23 -11.68 9.95 -5.95
C HIS A 23 -10.30 9.55 -6.48
N HIS A 24 -9.32 10.46 -6.46
CA HIS A 24 -7.95 10.18 -6.87
C HIS A 24 -7.29 9.15 -5.94
N ALA A 25 -7.37 9.36 -4.62
CA ALA A 25 -6.84 8.41 -3.64
C ALA A 25 -7.63 7.10 -3.63
N SER A 26 -8.97 7.15 -3.70
CA SER A 26 -9.78 5.92 -3.76
C SER A 26 -9.41 5.03 -4.96
N ARG A 27 -9.15 5.63 -6.13
CA ARG A 27 -8.68 4.86 -7.31
C ARG A 27 -7.32 4.23 -7.11
N LEU A 28 -6.41 4.86 -6.37
CA LEU A 28 -5.11 4.27 -6.04
C LEU A 28 -5.21 3.17 -4.98
N TRP A 29 -6.20 3.26 -4.08
CA TRP A 29 -6.52 2.18 -3.14
C TRP A 29 -6.98 0.92 -3.87
N PHE A 30 -8.03 1.04 -4.68
CA PHE A 30 -8.65 -0.11 -5.35
C PHE A 30 -7.88 -0.58 -6.59
N GLY A 31 -7.16 0.32 -7.26
CA GLY A 31 -6.61 0.06 -8.58
C GLY A 31 -7.69 0.01 -9.66
N ARG A 32 -7.38 -0.65 -10.77
CA ARG A 32 -8.29 -0.84 -11.90
C ARG A 32 -8.20 -2.27 -12.40
N GLN A 33 -9.35 -2.93 -12.49
CA GLN A 33 -9.44 -4.25 -13.13
C GLN A 33 -9.07 -4.16 -14.60
N ARG A 34 -8.53 -5.25 -15.15
CA ARG A 34 -8.27 -5.35 -16.59
C ARG A 34 -9.60 -5.34 -17.33
N THR A 35 -9.71 -4.50 -18.36
CA THR A 35 -10.86 -4.50 -19.27
C THR A 35 -10.37 -4.62 -20.71
N GLU A 36 -11.26 -4.90 -21.66
CA GLU A 36 -10.91 -4.87 -23.07
C GLU A 36 -10.28 -3.52 -23.45
N GLY A 37 -9.11 -3.55 -24.07
CA GLY A 37 -8.36 -2.37 -24.47
C GLY A 37 -7.65 -1.59 -23.36
N LYS A 38 -7.74 -1.97 -22.08
CA LYS A 38 -7.03 -1.28 -20.98
C LYS A 38 -6.35 -2.27 -20.01
N PRO A 39 -5.03 -2.16 -19.79
CA PRO A 39 -4.34 -3.02 -18.83
C PRO A 39 -4.87 -2.75 -17.42
N GLY A 40 -4.91 -3.81 -16.61
CA GLY A 40 -5.16 -3.68 -15.18
C GLY A 40 -4.07 -2.86 -14.51
N MET A 41 -4.42 -2.16 -13.44
CA MET A 41 -3.48 -1.41 -12.60
C MET A 41 -3.67 -1.89 -11.17
N ILE A 42 -2.60 -2.34 -10.55
CA ILE A 42 -2.65 -2.73 -9.14
C ILE A 42 -2.93 -1.48 -8.28
N GLY A 43 -3.79 -1.63 -7.29
CA GLY A 43 -3.96 -0.64 -6.22
C GLY A 43 -3.11 -0.97 -5.00
N LEU A 44 -3.22 -0.14 -3.96
CA LEU A 44 -2.55 -0.36 -2.69
C LEU A 44 -2.95 -1.69 -2.05
N SER A 45 -4.23 -2.09 -2.18
CA SER A 45 -4.70 -3.40 -1.67
C SER A 45 -3.93 -4.57 -2.30
N GLY A 46 -3.72 -4.54 -3.61
CA GLY A 46 -2.91 -5.54 -4.31
C GLY A 46 -1.43 -5.45 -3.94
N PHE A 47 -0.89 -4.24 -3.78
CA PHE A 47 0.48 -4.04 -3.31
C PHE A 47 0.71 -4.67 -1.92
N ALA A 48 -0.22 -4.48 -0.98
CA ALA A 48 -0.17 -5.09 0.35
C ALA A 48 -0.19 -6.62 0.28
N ASN A 49 -1.00 -7.20 -0.62
CA ASN A 49 -1.02 -8.65 -0.84
C ASN A 49 0.33 -9.18 -1.37
N ILE A 50 1.01 -8.42 -2.24
CA ILE A 50 2.37 -8.78 -2.68
C ILE A 50 3.35 -8.70 -1.53
N LEU A 51 3.32 -7.65 -0.70
CA LEU A 51 4.18 -7.54 0.48
C LEU A 51 4.01 -8.72 1.45
N ASN A 52 2.79 -9.21 1.64
CA ASN A 52 2.54 -10.40 2.47
C ASN A 52 3.24 -11.64 1.91
N ARG A 53 3.31 -11.78 0.58
CA ARG A 53 4.00 -12.88 -0.09
C ARG A 53 5.52 -12.71 -0.02
N ILE A 54 6.04 -11.49 -0.17
CA ILE A 54 7.46 -11.18 0.04
C ILE A 54 7.87 -11.53 1.46
N LYS A 55 7.08 -11.12 2.48
CA LYS A 55 7.34 -11.47 3.88
C LYS A 55 7.44 -12.98 4.09
N ARG A 56 6.50 -13.76 3.54
CA ARG A 56 6.56 -15.23 3.59
C ARG A 56 7.79 -15.79 2.88
N GLY A 57 8.26 -15.16 1.81
CA GLY A 57 9.50 -15.54 1.15
C GLY A 57 10.72 -15.30 2.05
N CYS A 58 10.76 -14.16 2.75
CA CYS A 58 11.81 -13.87 3.73
C CYS A 58 11.80 -14.87 4.90
N GLU A 59 10.62 -15.28 5.38
CA GLU A 59 10.45 -16.33 6.40
C GLU A 59 10.98 -17.71 5.94
N GLN A 60 11.03 -17.95 4.63
CA GLN A 60 11.57 -19.16 4.00
C GLN A 60 13.04 -19.02 3.60
N ASP A 61 13.71 -17.96 4.06
CA ASP A 61 15.11 -17.66 3.77
C ASP A 61 15.42 -17.49 2.27
N ASP A 62 14.47 -16.98 1.49
CA ASP A 62 14.68 -16.62 0.09
C ASP A 62 15.42 -15.26 -0.02
N PRO A 63 16.67 -15.22 -0.50
CA PRO A 63 17.46 -13.99 -0.53
C PRO A 63 16.93 -12.94 -1.50
N TYR A 64 16.19 -13.34 -2.56
CA TYR A 64 15.55 -12.37 -3.45
C TYR A 64 14.34 -11.69 -2.80
N SER A 65 13.65 -12.40 -1.90
CA SER A 65 12.57 -11.80 -1.12
C SER A 65 13.12 -10.77 -0.12
N ASP A 66 14.24 -11.08 0.55
CA ASP A 66 14.95 -10.10 1.39
C ASP A 66 15.39 -8.88 0.58
N TRP A 67 15.95 -9.10 -0.63
CA TRP A 67 16.39 -8.01 -1.50
C TRP A 67 15.24 -7.08 -1.90
N PHE A 68 14.11 -7.66 -2.34
CA PHE A 68 12.95 -6.85 -2.72
C PHE A 68 12.33 -6.11 -1.55
N LEU A 69 12.38 -6.67 -0.34
CA LEU A 69 11.89 -5.98 0.85
C LEU A 69 12.70 -4.71 1.12
N ILE A 70 14.04 -4.77 0.96
CA ILE A 70 14.94 -3.60 1.06
C ILE A 70 14.62 -2.59 -0.05
N LEU A 71 14.53 -3.03 -1.31
CA LEU A 71 14.24 -2.14 -2.43
C LEU A 71 12.90 -1.41 -2.26
N ILE A 72 11.89 -2.08 -1.70
CA ILE A 72 10.59 -1.48 -1.43
C ILE A 72 10.66 -0.50 -0.25
N GLU A 73 11.39 -0.84 0.82
CA GLU A 73 11.62 0.08 1.95
C GLU A 73 12.29 1.37 1.46
N GLU A 74 13.39 1.27 0.72
CA GLU A 74 14.08 2.42 0.12
C GLU A 74 13.18 3.20 -0.84
N LYS A 75 12.38 2.49 -1.67
CA LYS A 75 11.47 3.17 -2.61
C LYS A 75 10.34 3.89 -1.90
N ILE A 76 9.86 3.39 -0.76
CA ILE A 76 8.87 4.09 0.08
C ILE A 76 9.48 5.39 0.61
N GLU A 77 10.68 5.34 1.18
CA GLU A 77 11.36 6.53 1.72
C GLU A 77 11.61 7.59 0.64
N ALA A 78 12.09 7.17 -0.54
CA ALA A 78 12.23 8.07 -1.67
C ALA A 78 10.88 8.65 -2.11
N SER A 79 9.83 7.84 -2.14
CA SER A 79 8.48 8.28 -2.53
C SER A 79 7.87 9.26 -1.53
N GLU A 80 8.14 9.09 -0.23
CA GLU A 80 7.75 10.04 0.81
C GLU A 80 8.44 11.39 0.61
N GLN A 81 9.73 11.40 0.25
CA GLN A 81 10.44 12.63 -0.05
C GLN A 81 9.91 13.30 -1.32
N GLU A 82 9.73 12.55 -2.41
CA GLU A 82 9.13 13.07 -3.66
C GLU A 82 7.75 13.70 -3.39
N MET A 83 6.93 13.11 -2.51
CA MET A 83 5.61 13.65 -2.14
C MET A 83 5.72 14.97 -1.35
N LYS A 84 6.65 15.04 -0.39
CA LYS A 84 6.93 16.26 0.39
C LYS A 84 7.40 17.40 -0.51
N ASP A 85 8.17 17.10 -1.55
CA ASP A 85 8.66 18.11 -2.49
C ASP A 85 7.51 18.71 -3.35
N ILE A 86 6.45 17.94 -3.64
CA ILE A 86 5.24 18.49 -4.26
C ILE A 86 4.47 19.34 -3.24
N ASP A 87 4.33 18.85 -2.01
CA ASP A 87 3.61 19.55 -0.95
C ASP A 87 4.23 20.92 -0.61
N ALA A 88 5.57 20.99 -0.56
CA ALA A 88 6.31 22.24 -0.35
C ALA A 88 6.13 23.25 -1.49
N ARG A 89 6.12 22.79 -2.75
CA ARG A 89 5.79 23.66 -3.90
C ARG A 89 4.36 24.20 -3.83
N LEU A 90 3.43 23.39 -3.31
CA LEU A 90 2.06 23.83 -3.09
C LEU A 90 1.95 24.80 -1.90
N ASP A 91 2.74 24.64 -0.84
CA ASP A 91 2.84 25.65 0.25
C ASP A 91 3.25 27.02 -0.29
N GLU A 92 4.26 27.09 -1.16
CA GLU A 92 4.71 28.34 -1.78
C GLU A 92 3.59 29.03 -2.57
N VAL A 93 2.81 28.26 -3.32
CA VAL A 93 1.65 28.80 -4.05
C VAL A 93 0.57 29.29 -3.09
N MET A 94 0.24 28.49 -2.07
CA MET A 94 -0.80 28.84 -1.09
C MET A 94 -0.41 30.08 -0.26
N ALA A 95 0.87 30.36 -0.08
CA ALA A 95 1.36 31.56 0.62
C ALA A 95 1.03 32.87 -0.11
N SER A 96 0.63 32.83 -1.39
CA SER A 96 0.19 34.02 -2.14
C SER A 96 -1.24 34.48 -1.80
N LEU A 97 -1.95 33.74 -0.95
CA LEU A 97 -3.30 34.10 -0.51
C LEU A 97 -3.30 35.42 0.27
N PRO A 98 -4.25 36.33 0.00
CA PRO A 98 -4.44 37.53 0.81
C PRO A 98 -4.67 37.18 2.28
N PRO A 99 -3.99 37.86 3.23
CA PRO A 99 -4.06 37.52 4.65
C PRO A 99 -5.45 37.71 5.27
N MET A 100 -6.35 38.42 4.58
CA MET A 100 -7.75 38.61 4.98
C MET A 100 -8.63 37.39 4.68
N LEU A 101 -8.16 36.44 3.86
CA LEU A 101 -8.89 35.20 3.55
C LEU A 101 -8.47 34.08 4.51
N SER A 102 -9.44 33.54 5.24
CA SER A 102 -9.27 32.29 6.00
C SER A 102 -9.90 31.15 5.21
N ILE A 103 -9.08 30.18 4.80
CA ILE A 103 -9.52 29.05 3.98
C ILE A 103 -9.42 27.77 4.82
N GLY A 104 -10.56 27.11 5.01
CA GLY A 104 -10.63 25.83 5.72
C GLY A 104 -10.18 24.64 4.86
N GLN A 105 -10.18 23.45 5.46
CA GLN A 105 -9.84 22.22 4.76
C GLN A 105 -10.90 21.84 3.70
N ASN A 106 -10.45 21.41 2.52
CA ASN A 106 -11.33 20.95 1.45
C ASN A 106 -11.70 19.46 1.64
N LEU A 107 -12.61 19.16 2.56
CA LEU A 107 -13.03 17.79 2.87
C LEU A 107 -14.22 17.37 2.02
N SER A 108 -14.26 16.09 1.63
CA SER A 108 -15.47 15.50 1.03
C SER A 108 -16.60 15.44 2.05
N VAL A 109 -17.80 15.82 1.60
CA VAL A 109 -19.06 15.69 2.36
C VAL A 109 -19.46 14.22 2.52
N GLN A 110 -19.00 13.35 1.62
CA GLN A 110 -19.24 11.90 1.65
C GLN A 110 -17.92 11.17 1.42
N PRO A 111 -17.04 11.09 2.44
CA PRO A 111 -15.78 10.35 2.33
C PRO A 111 -16.04 8.84 2.33
N VAL A 112 -15.07 8.09 1.79
CA VAL A 112 -15.09 6.62 1.80
C VAL A 112 -14.27 6.14 2.99
N THR A 113 -14.87 5.33 3.86
CA THR A 113 -14.20 4.70 5.01
C THR A 113 -14.02 3.21 4.76
N LEU A 114 -12.80 2.72 4.98
CA LEU A 114 -12.39 1.36 4.67
C LEU A 114 -11.70 0.74 5.90
N PRO A 115 -12.12 -0.45 6.37
CA PRO A 115 -11.37 -1.16 7.39
C PRO A 115 -10.03 -1.65 6.82
N LEU A 116 -8.95 -1.47 7.59
CA LEU A 116 -7.61 -1.89 7.22
C LEU A 116 -7.24 -3.22 7.88
N PHE A 117 -6.89 -4.20 7.04
CA PHE A 117 -6.37 -5.50 7.45
C PHE A 117 -4.97 -5.71 6.87
N LEU A 118 -3.99 -4.98 7.41
CA LEU A 118 -2.60 -5.03 6.95
C LEU A 118 -1.74 -5.80 7.94
N SER A 119 -0.88 -6.68 7.44
CA SER A 119 -0.02 -7.55 8.25
C SER A 119 1.47 -7.24 8.14
N THR A 120 1.85 -6.20 7.39
CA THR A 120 3.24 -5.75 7.24
C THR A 120 3.38 -4.26 7.56
N PRO A 121 4.42 -3.83 8.31
CA PRO A 121 4.68 -2.41 8.56
C PRO A 121 4.87 -1.59 7.28
N LEU A 122 5.49 -2.15 6.25
CA LEU A 122 5.66 -1.47 4.96
C LEU A 122 4.34 -1.22 4.24
N ALA A 123 3.32 -2.06 4.43
CA ALA A 123 1.99 -1.78 3.91
C ALA A 123 1.35 -0.58 4.63
N PHE A 124 1.57 -0.42 5.94
CA PHE A 124 1.15 0.78 6.67
C PHE A 124 1.88 2.03 6.20
N LYS A 125 3.19 1.98 5.96
CA LYS A 125 3.93 3.11 5.36
C LYS A 125 3.35 3.50 3.99
N ALA A 126 3.00 2.52 3.15
CA ALA A 126 2.35 2.80 1.88
C ALA A 126 0.95 3.45 2.06
N VAL A 127 0.19 3.08 3.11
CA VAL A 127 -1.06 3.76 3.46
C VAL A 127 -0.80 5.21 3.90
N PHE A 128 0.23 5.48 4.70
CA PHE A 128 0.60 6.85 5.08
C PHE A 128 0.91 7.71 3.85
N LEU A 129 1.64 7.14 2.89
CA LEU A 129 1.90 7.80 1.61
C LEU A 129 0.62 8.05 0.80
N LEU A 130 -0.34 7.11 0.78
CA LEU A 130 -1.64 7.32 0.16
C LEU A 130 -2.45 8.42 0.85
N THR A 131 -2.41 8.50 2.19
CA THR A 131 -3.09 9.58 2.92
C THR A 131 -2.47 10.95 2.66
N ALA A 132 -1.14 11.02 2.55
CA ALA A 132 -0.45 12.24 2.16
C ALA A 132 -0.86 12.67 0.74
N TYR A 133 -0.99 11.72 -0.19
CA TYR A 133 -1.51 12.02 -1.51
C TYR A 133 -3.00 12.46 -1.49
N ASP A 134 -3.86 11.85 -0.68
CA ASP A 134 -5.26 12.28 -0.54
C ASP A 134 -5.36 13.73 -0.03
N GLU A 135 -4.52 14.08 0.95
CA GLU A 135 -4.37 15.46 1.42
C GLU A 135 -3.86 16.40 0.33
N LEU A 136 -2.79 16.02 -0.35
CA LEU A 136 -2.22 16.80 -1.44
C LEU A 136 -3.27 17.10 -2.52
N VAL A 137 -4.05 16.10 -2.94
CA VAL A 137 -5.13 16.28 -3.91
C VAL A 137 -6.15 17.31 -3.43
N ARG A 138 -6.60 17.23 -2.17
CA ARG A 138 -7.55 18.22 -1.61
C ARG A 138 -6.99 19.63 -1.69
N ARG A 139 -5.72 19.81 -1.35
CA ARG A 139 -5.04 21.10 -1.39
C ARG A 139 -4.84 21.62 -2.82
N ILE A 140 -4.48 20.76 -3.77
CA ILE A 140 -4.35 21.11 -5.20
C ILE A 140 -5.71 21.58 -5.76
N LEU A 141 -6.78 20.85 -5.47
CA LEU A 141 -8.14 21.20 -5.91
C LEU A 141 -8.59 22.54 -5.32
N LEU A 142 -8.27 22.77 -4.04
CA LEU A 142 -8.54 24.05 -3.38
C LEU A 142 -7.78 25.20 -4.05
N ALA A 143 -6.46 25.07 -4.25
CA ALA A 143 -5.63 26.08 -4.91
C ALA A 143 -6.15 26.45 -6.30
N SER A 144 -6.60 25.45 -7.06
CA SER A 144 -7.23 25.68 -8.36
C SER A 144 -8.59 26.38 -8.25
N HIS A 145 -9.41 25.99 -7.27
CA HIS A 145 -10.73 26.59 -7.05
C HIS A 145 -10.64 28.09 -6.70
N VAL A 146 -9.65 28.47 -5.90
CA VAL A 146 -9.44 29.88 -5.51
C VAL A 146 -8.55 30.67 -6.48
N GLY A 147 -8.18 30.07 -7.62
CA GLY A 147 -7.51 30.76 -8.71
C GLY A 147 -6.00 30.95 -8.55
N LEU A 148 -5.33 30.21 -7.67
CA LEU A 148 -3.88 30.28 -7.50
C LEU A 148 -3.11 29.51 -8.57
N ILE A 149 -3.71 28.46 -9.12
CA ILE A 149 -3.15 27.64 -10.20
C ILE A 149 -4.16 27.45 -11.32
N ASP A 150 -3.64 27.28 -12.54
CA ASP A 150 -4.46 26.96 -13.70
C ASP A 150 -4.81 25.46 -13.79
N ASN A 151 -5.63 25.10 -14.78
CA ASN A 151 -6.04 23.71 -14.98
C ASN A 151 -4.90 22.79 -15.43
N ASN A 152 -3.85 23.34 -16.05
CA ASN A 152 -2.71 22.56 -16.52
C ASN A 152 -1.82 22.16 -15.34
N ALA A 153 -1.42 23.12 -14.51
CA ALA A 153 -0.68 22.90 -13.27
C ALA A 153 -1.43 21.95 -12.34
N LYS A 154 -2.76 22.12 -12.19
CA LYS A 154 -3.61 21.18 -11.46
C LYS A 154 -3.45 19.75 -11.97
N GLY A 155 -3.62 19.52 -13.27
CA GLY A 155 -3.50 18.20 -13.87
C GLY A 155 -2.12 17.60 -13.65
N GLN A 156 -1.08 18.39 -13.90
CA GLN A 156 0.32 17.99 -13.73
C GLN A 156 0.61 17.54 -12.30
N TRP A 157 0.24 18.31 -11.28
CA TRP A 157 0.53 17.99 -9.88
C TRP A 157 -0.24 16.76 -9.39
N LEU A 158 -1.49 16.60 -9.81
CA LEU A 158 -2.27 15.39 -9.52
C LEU A 158 -1.62 14.15 -10.15
N ASP A 159 -1.19 14.24 -11.41
CA ASP A 159 -0.54 13.13 -12.10
C ASP A 159 0.84 12.82 -11.55
N GLU A 160 1.61 13.84 -11.16
CA GLU A 160 2.93 13.70 -10.52
C GLU A 160 2.82 12.92 -9.19
N GLY A 161 1.92 13.34 -8.30
CA GLY A 161 1.68 12.66 -7.03
C GLY A 161 1.17 11.22 -7.22
N ALA A 162 0.25 10.99 -8.16
CA ALA A 162 -0.24 9.66 -8.46
C ALA A 162 0.85 8.76 -9.08
N ALA A 163 1.75 9.32 -9.89
CA ALA A 163 2.84 8.58 -10.51
C ALA A 163 3.84 8.05 -9.46
N ILE A 164 4.10 8.77 -8.38
CA ILE A 164 4.94 8.32 -7.26
C ILE A 164 4.42 6.98 -6.72
N LEU A 165 3.13 6.93 -6.32
CA LEU A 165 2.49 5.71 -5.81
C LEU A 165 2.46 4.59 -6.84
N ARG A 166 2.16 4.89 -8.11
CA ARG A 166 2.15 3.88 -9.18
C ARG A 166 3.53 3.29 -9.44
N ARG A 167 4.60 4.09 -9.38
CA ARG A 167 5.98 3.59 -9.50
C ARG A 167 6.34 2.67 -8.35
N LEU A 168 5.97 3.03 -7.12
CA LEU A 168 6.14 2.17 -5.94
C LEU A 168 5.41 0.83 -6.12
N PHE A 169 4.14 0.86 -6.54
CA PHE A 169 3.37 -0.37 -6.75
C PHE A 169 3.88 -1.19 -7.94
N GLY A 170 4.45 -0.54 -8.95
CA GLY A 170 5.10 -1.20 -10.07
C GLY A 170 6.34 -2.00 -9.65
N LEU A 171 7.12 -1.51 -8.69
CA LEU A 171 8.31 -2.21 -8.19
C LEU A 171 7.95 -3.55 -7.57
N SER A 172 6.93 -3.61 -6.72
CA SER A 172 6.53 -4.87 -6.05
C SER A 172 6.03 -5.92 -7.04
N GLN A 173 5.37 -5.53 -8.12
CA GLN A 173 4.90 -6.45 -9.16
C GLN A 173 6.03 -7.18 -9.89
N ARG A 174 7.27 -6.66 -9.84
CA ARG A 174 8.41 -7.32 -10.46
C ARG A 174 8.99 -8.45 -9.58
N TRP A 175 8.57 -8.55 -8.32
CA TRP A 175 8.97 -9.63 -7.43
C TRP A 175 8.31 -10.96 -7.83
N LYS A 176 9.09 -12.04 -7.73
CA LYS A 176 8.64 -13.42 -7.85
C LYS A 176 9.34 -14.26 -6.77
N PHE A 177 8.59 -15.11 -6.08
CA PHE A 177 9.22 -16.02 -5.12
C PHE A 177 10.20 -16.94 -5.85
N SER A 178 11.48 -16.94 -5.43
CA SER A 178 12.52 -17.70 -6.14
C SER A 178 12.49 -19.20 -5.79
N GLY A 179 12.07 -19.52 -4.56
CA GLY A 179 12.06 -20.88 -4.03
C GLY A 179 13.44 -21.45 -3.69
N ALA A 180 14.52 -20.66 -3.79
CA ALA A 180 15.87 -21.04 -3.41
C ALA A 180 16.24 -20.39 -2.06
N SER A 181 16.73 -21.19 -1.10
CA SER A 181 17.25 -20.68 0.16
C SER A 181 18.73 -20.30 0.05
N ARG A 182 19.30 -19.63 1.06
CA ARG A 182 20.74 -19.32 1.08
C ARG A 182 21.63 -20.56 1.04
N ASP A 183 21.18 -21.65 1.66
CA ASP A 183 21.85 -22.96 1.58
C ASP A 183 21.91 -23.49 0.15
N ASP A 184 20.86 -23.28 -0.65
CA ASP A 184 20.84 -23.65 -2.07
C ASP A 184 21.91 -22.89 -2.86
N PHE A 185 22.12 -21.59 -2.55
CA PHE A 185 23.17 -20.77 -3.16
C PHE A 185 24.57 -21.18 -2.71
N ALA A 186 24.76 -21.54 -1.43
CA ALA A 186 26.02 -22.06 -0.93
C ALA A 186 26.37 -23.40 -1.60
N ALA A 187 25.38 -24.26 -1.82
CA ALA A 187 25.52 -25.55 -2.50
C ALA A 187 25.62 -25.44 -4.03
N LYS A 188 25.35 -24.26 -4.62
CA LYS A 188 25.33 -24.01 -6.07
C LYS A 188 24.46 -25.01 -6.83
N ASN A 189 23.28 -25.31 -6.29
CA ASN A 189 22.40 -26.32 -6.88
C ASN A 189 21.51 -25.74 -7.99
N ALA A 190 20.72 -26.61 -8.64
CA ALA A 190 19.83 -26.24 -9.74
C ALA A 190 18.79 -25.16 -9.35
N ARG A 191 18.33 -25.10 -8.09
CA ARG A 191 17.38 -24.07 -7.63
C ARG A 191 18.03 -22.69 -7.60
N SER A 192 19.26 -22.61 -7.09
CA SER A 192 20.01 -21.34 -7.07
C SER A 192 20.29 -20.79 -8.47
N GLU A 193 20.56 -21.67 -9.44
CA GLU A 193 20.81 -21.26 -10.82
C GLU A 193 19.51 -20.79 -11.52
N GLN A 194 18.40 -21.51 -11.32
CA GLN A 194 17.08 -21.08 -11.80
C GLN A 194 16.67 -19.73 -11.21
N ALA A 195 16.96 -19.50 -9.92
CA ALA A 195 16.68 -18.24 -9.26
C ALA A 195 17.51 -17.08 -9.87
N ARG A 196 18.79 -17.32 -10.20
CA ARG A 196 19.62 -16.34 -10.93
C ARG A 196 19.08 -16.04 -12.31
N GLU A 197 18.68 -17.06 -13.07
CA GLU A 197 18.11 -16.87 -14.40
C GLU A 197 16.80 -16.07 -14.34
N MET A 198 15.93 -16.39 -13.38
CA MET A 198 14.67 -15.67 -13.15
C MET A 198 14.89 -14.16 -12.91
N TYR A 199 15.98 -13.82 -12.24
CA TYR A 199 16.33 -12.45 -11.84
C TYR A 199 17.43 -11.81 -12.68
N ALA A 200 17.87 -12.43 -13.77
CA ALA A 200 18.98 -11.93 -14.59
C ALA A 200 18.80 -10.47 -15.06
N SER A 201 17.56 -10.04 -15.31
CA SER A 201 17.24 -8.64 -15.68
C SER A 201 17.52 -7.59 -14.59
N PHE A 202 17.67 -8.01 -13.33
CA PHE A 202 18.02 -7.15 -12.20
C PHE A 202 19.53 -7.11 -11.93
N GLY A 203 20.32 -7.96 -12.60
CA GLY A 203 21.73 -8.16 -12.30
C GLY A 203 21.95 -9.16 -11.17
N GLU A 204 23.20 -9.22 -10.70
CA GLU A 204 23.59 -10.09 -9.60
C GLU A 204 23.05 -9.57 -8.26
N ILE A 205 22.58 -10.49 -7.42
CA ILE A 205 22.15 -10.17 -6.07
C ILE A 205 23.36 -9.65 -5.25
N PRO A 206 23.21 -8.54 -4.51
CA PRO A 206 24.28 -8.04 -3.64
C PRO A 206 24.73 -9.09 -2.62
N GLN A 207 26.05 -9.23 -2.45
CA GLN A 207 26.65 -10.30 -1.66
C GLN A 207 26.27 -10.20 -0.17
N ASP A 208 26.20 -9.00 0.38
CA ASP A 208 25.74 -8.73 1.74
C ASP A 208 24.28 -9.16 1.97
N ILE A 209 23.44 -9.01 0.95
CA ILE A 209 22.07 -9.52 0.98
C ILE A 209 22.05 -11.02 0.81
N LEU A 210 22.94 -11.63 0.01
CA LEU A 210 23.06 -13.09 -0.18
C LEU A 210 23.69 -13.82 1.02
N GLU A 211 24.47 -13.12 1.83
CA GLU A 211 25.00 -13.60 3.12
C GLU A 211 24.03 -13.33 4.29
N GLY A 212 23.06 -12.45 4.08
CA GLY A 212 22.03 -12.12 5.07
C GLY A 212 22.52 -11.12 6.13
N THR A 213 23.67 -10.47 5.90
CA THR A 213 24.21 -9.41 6.76
C THR A 213 23.44 -8.11 6.61
N ARG A 214 22.89 -7.85 5.41
CA ARG A 214 22.00 -6.72 5.15
C ARG A 214 20.56 -7.20 5.02
N LYS A 215 19.67 -6.63 5.83
CA LYS A 215 18.22 -6.90 5.83
C LYS A 215 17.43 -5.60 5.95
N SER A 216 16.19 -5.63 5.49
CA SER A 216 15.23 -4.57 5.74
C SER A 216 15.01 -4.40 7.24
N SER A 217 14.77 -3.16 7.70
CA SER A 217 14.39 -2.89 9.09
C SER A 217 13.09 -3.58 9.49
N PHE A 218 12.30 -4.00 8.51
CA PHE A 218 11.02 -4.68 8.66
C PHE A 218 11.05 -6.15 8.23
N ALA A 219 12.25 -6.72 8.04
CA ALA A 219 12.40 -8.14 7.77
C ALA A 219 11.84 -8.96 8.95
N PRO A 220 11.17 -10.09 8.69
CA PRO A 220 10.73 -10.99 9.75
C PRO A 220 11.96 -11.51 10.50
N SER A 221 11.89 -11.54 11.83
CA SER A 221 12.89 -12.25 12.62
C SER A 221 12.91 -13.71 12.18
N PRO A 222 14.08 -14.35 12.05
CA PRO A 222 14.14 -15.79 11.83
C PRO A 222 13.36 -16.45 12.96
N SER A 223 12.36 -17.23 12.61
CA SER A 223 11.62 -18.03 13.57
C SER A 223 12.62 -18.97 14.24
N SER A 224 12.99 -18.67 15.50
CA SER A 224 13.45 -19.71 16.39
C SER A 224 12.36 -20.78 16.37
N ALA A 225 12.67 -21.95 15.82
CA ALA A 225 11.79 -23.10 15.75
C ALA A 225 11.41 -23.55 17.17
N SER A 226 10.47 -22.84 17.79
CA SER A 226 9.93 -23.11 19.11
C SER A 226 8.61 -22.33 19.25
N ASN A 227 7.63 -22.71 18.44
CA ASN A 227 6.19 -22.65 18.76
C ASN A 227 5.34 -23.36 17.68
N ALA A 228 5.82 -24.50 17.18
CA ALA A 228 4.98 -25.44 16.44
C ALA A 228 4.33 -26.40 17.45
N ALA A 229 3.34 -25.93 18.20
CA ALA A 229 2.35 -26.76 18.88
C ALA A 229 1.29 -25.88 19.57
N VAL A 230 0.30 -25.38 18.83
CA VAL A 230 -1.08 -25.30 19.35
C VAL A 230 -2.10 -25.33 18.19
N SER A 231 -2.90 -26.40 18.20
CA SER A 231 -4.24 -26.59 17.63
C SER A 231 -4.47 -26.42 16.13
N GLU A 232 -4.51 -27.57 15.44
CA GLU A 232 -5.54 -27.89 14.46
C GLU A 232 -6.92 -27.74 15.14
N ASP A 233 -7.77 -26.84 14.62
CA ASP A 233 -9.22 -27.05 14.46
C ASP A 233 -9.87 -25.73 13.99
N GLY A 234 -10.53 -25.80 12.82
CA GLY A 234 -11.31 -24.70 12.26
C GLY A 234 -11.32 -24.69 10.75
N ASP A 235 -12.09 -25.61 10.16
CA ASP A 235 -12.61 -25.49 8.80
C ASP A 235 -13.18 -24.07 8.58
N ASP A 236 -12.69 -23.34 7.58
CA ASP A 236 -13.50 -22.37 6.85
C ASP A 236 -13.06 -22.31 5.39
N ASN A 237 -13.50 -23.32 4.64
CA ASN A 237 -13.62 -23.23 3.19
C ASN A 237 -14.86 -22.42 2.86
N GLY A 238 -14.65 -21.19 2.40
CA GLY A 238 -15.57 -20.54 1.48
C GLY A 238 -15.78 -19.08 1.74
N PHE A 239 -15.15 -18.20 0.94
CA PHE A 239 -15.83 -16.96 0.55
C PHE A 239 -15.47 -16.62 -0.89
N GLU A 240 -16.29 -17.15 -1.79
CA GLU A 240 -16.50 -16.62 -3.13
C GLU A 240 -17.10 -15.21 -3.06
N GLU A 241 -16.53 -14.36 -3.91
CA GLU A 241 -17.07 -13.17 -4.56
C GLU A 241 -18.58 -12.87 -4.36
N THR A 242 -18.89 -11.79 -3.63
CA THR A 242 -20.10 -10.99 -3.87
C THR A 242 -19.84 -9.52 -3.54
N ILE A 243 -19.54 -8.70 -4.56
CA ILE A 243 -19.71 -7.24 -4.49
C ILE A 243 -20.89 -6.89 -5.37
N THR A 244 -22.08 -6.86 -4.76
CA THR A 244 -23.27 -6.29 -5.39
C THR A 244 -23.12 -4.77 -5.35
N LEU A 245 -23.10 -4.14 -6.53
CA LEU A 245 -23.13 -2.68 -6.67
C LEU A 245 -24.41 -2.13 -6.02
N GLY A 246 -24.25 -1.29 -4.99
CA GLY A 246 -25.32 -0.40 -4.54
C GLY A 246 -25.55 0.68 -5.60
N GLN A 247 -26.63 0.55 -6.38
CA GLN A 247 -27.16 1.67 -7.15
C GLN A 247 -28.02 2.58 -6.25
N PRO A 248 -27.97 3.91 -6.45
CA PRO A 248 -28.88 4.82 -5.75
C PRO A 248 -30.29 4.73 -6.34
N HIS A 249 -31.29 4.54 -5.46
CA HIS A 249 -32.70 4.65 -5.80
C HIS A 249 -33.06 6.07 -6.27
N PRO A 250 -33.75 6.25 -7.41
CA PRO A 250 -34.43 7.50 -7.72
C PRO A 250 -35.80 7.53 -7.03
N ASN A 251 -36.03 8.59 -6.26
CA ASN A 251 -37.32 8.90 -5.64
C ASN A 251 -38.36 9.21 -6.74
N LYS A 252 -39.39 8.36 -6.89
CA LYS A 252 -40.56 8.63 -7.73
C LYS A 252 -41.70 9.14 -6.83
N SER A 253 -42.02 10.41 -6.97
CA SER A 253 -43.29 10.99 -6.56
C SER A 253 -44.40 10.53 -7.50
N GLU A 254 -45.42 9.86 -6.98
CA GLU A 254 -46.69 9.55 -7.66
C GLU A 254 -47.52 10.82 -7.89
N PRO A 255 -48.30 10.92 -8.98
CA PRO A 255 -49.42 11.85 -9.03
C PRO A 255 -50.72 11.13 -8.62
N GLU A 256 -51.41 11.81 -7.71
CA GLU A 256 -52.77 11.56 -7.23
C GLU A 256 -53.77 11.66 -8.39
N SER A 257 -54.59 10.63 -8.55
CA SER A 257 -55.73 10.57 -9.46
C SER A 257 -56.88 11.44 -8.92
N ALA A 258 -57.37 12.37 -9.73
CA ALA A 258 -58.65 13.05 -9.51
C ALA A 258 -59.55 12.87 -10.74
N GLU A 259 -60.83 12.62 -10.44
CA GLU A 259 -61.99 12.69 -11.33
C GLU A 259 -62.13 14.03 -12.05
#